data_AF-A0A2T5B9S6-F1
#
_entry.id   AF-A0A2T5B9S6-F1
#
_cell.length_a   1.000
_cell.length_b   1.000
_cell.length_c   1.000
_cell.angle_alpha   90.00
_cell.angle_beta   90.00
_cell.angle_gamma   90.00
#
_symmetry.space_group_name_H-M   'P 1'
#
loop_
_entity.id
_entity.type
_entity.pdbx_description
1 polymer ?
#
loop_
_entity_poly.entity_id
_entity_poly.type
_entity_poly.pdbx_seq_one_letter_code
_entity_poly.pdbx_strand_id
1 'polypeptide(L)'
;MTSVHLESFPAAQPPVMPDAPQLSLSWALAEARTFHLQGVGRLARAEKAAAKQRAEQEAPAYLAAETARLREIRHQLTDEAEHWWQALLANDEDTVCEAVNTAFSDNPAAGCAVGVDGSVLSVVVRQQDLDSMPDQTPGLTPSGRPTLKNLTKRDRVLWWLTSMGSNIVATLKEGFATAPGITAIDLAVLTRLPDTQRLGFVAYGRWTRQAIESTPWREPADALRFQDIGQDVACSVTTTASGNLSSAIKPLETSRVPGLQDLLDHAEDEPGPGEPSLADIDVTLGSHTPPDDRAPLTDPYRIKSFAEWKQETATGPAPVPPVPPVSPVPPAPPAPPAASLIPGQTLVLPEEAWQGLRVAFSFAGADADLTLFLTDDDGRVAGDEDFVFYNQPFAADGAARLLGKHQEGPYSVERATLHLAALPERVRRVAIAINMDVDTGLNCGALTYAALHLDCVNGAAWAFQPSPNPDIRAMVVAELYQHTVDGRPAWKLRALGQGWADGLDGLARAYGVDIQ
;
A
#
# COMPACT_ATOMS: atom_id res chain seq x y z
N MET A 1 6.94 28.18 -1.53
CA MET A 1 6.85 28.28 -0.05
C MET A 1 5.55 28.96 0.40
N THR A 2 5.39 30.29 0.41
CA THR A 2 4.12 30.92 0.90
C THR A 2 2.93 30.88 -0.07
N SER A 3 3.08 30.32 -1.27
CA SER A 3 2.09 30.39 -2.36
C SER A 3 1.77 29.03 -3.00
N VAL A 4 2.29 27.92 -2.48
CA VAL A 4 2.11 26.57 -3.05
C VAL A 4 0.63 26.18 -3.09
N HIS A 5 -0.15 26.58 -2.08
CA HIS A 5 -1.61 26.41 -2.06
C HIS A 5 -2.38 27.09 -3.22
N LEU A 6 -1.75 28.00 -3.97
CA LEU A 6 -2.35 28.62 -5.16
C LEU A 6 -2.20 27.76 -6.43
N GLU A 7 -1.37 26.71 -6.37
CA GLU A 7 -1.16 25.76 -7.46
C GLU A 7 -2.40 24.86 -7.64
N SER A 8 -2.60 24.32 -8.84
CA SER A 8 -3.80 23.58 -9.21
C SER A 8 -3.49 22.10 -9.33
N PHE A 9 -4.11 21.30 -8.47
CA PHE A 9 -3.97 19.84 -8.46
C PHE A 9 -5.12 19.24 -9.29
N PRO A 10 -4.84 18.55 -10.42
CA PRO A 10 -5.87 17.97 -11.25
C PRO A 10 -6.50 16.76 -10.56
N ALA A 11 -7.84 16.68 -10.54
CA ALA A 11 -8.53 15.53 -9.97
C ALA A 11 -8.19 14.23 -10.74
N ALA A 12 -7.90 13.17 -10.00
CA ALA A 12 -7.57 11.85 -10.53
C ALA A 12 -8.63 11.38 -11.55
N GLN A 13 -8.16 10.68 -12.58
CA GLN A 13 -8.98 10.16 -13.67
C GLN A 13 -8.74 8.65 -13.80
N PRO A 14 -9.72 7.88 -14.31
CA PRO A 14 -9.52 6.46 -14.62
C PRO A 14 -8.28 6.26 -15.51
N PRO A 15 -7.40 5.28 -15.23
CA PRO A 15 -6.18 5.10 -16.01
C PRO A 15 -6.49 4.73 -17.47
N VAL A 16 -5.99 5.53 -18.41
CA VAL A 16 -6.18 5.28 -19.85
C VAL A 16 -5.06 4.37 -20.35
N MET A 17 -5.36 3.08 -20.44
CA MET A 17 -4.43 2.09 -20.98
C MET A 17 -4.18 2.28 -22.50
N PRO A 18 -2.92 2.12 -22.97
CA PRO A 18 -2.57 2.31 -24.38
C PRO A 18 -3.18 1.23 -25.27
N ASP A 19 -3.53 1.60 -26.50
CA ASP A 19 -4.09 0.65 -27.46
C ASP A 19 -3.03 -0.31 -28.05
N ALA A 20 -3.44 -1.57 -28.22
CA ALA A 20 -2.64 -2.59 -28.86
C ALA A 20 -2.30 -2.22 -30.33
N PRO A 21 -1.05 -2.44 -30.78
CA PRO A 21 -0.63 -2.05 -32.12
C PRO A 21 -1.37 -2.85 -33.20
N GLN A 22 -1.88 -2.15 -34.22
CA GLN A 22 -2.62 -2.77 -35.31
C GLN A 22 -1.65 -3.38 -36.35
N LEU A 23 -1.46 -4.69 -36.26
CA LEU A 23 -0.64 -5.46 -37.20
C LEU A 23 -1.38 -5.69 -38.52
N SER A 24 -0.62 -5.77 -39.62
CA SER A 24 -1.16 -5.94 -40.98
C SER A 24 -0.61 -7.20 -41.66
N LEU A 25 -1.36 -7.73 -42.62
CA LEU A 25 -0.92 -8.91 -43.39
C LEU A 25 0.35 -8.62 -44.20
N SER A 26 0.54 -7.39 -44.71
CA SER A 26 1.78 -6.97 -45.39
C SER A 26 2.99 -6.98 -44.45
N TRP A 27 2.83 -6.58 -43.19
CA TRP A 27 3.86 -6.69 -42.16
C TRP A 27 4.17 -8.15 -41.82
N ALA A 28 3.15 -8.96 -41.53
CA ALA A 28 3.31 -10.38 -41.18
C ALA A 28 3.99 -11.19 -42.30
N LEU A 29 3.65 -10.87 -43.56
CA LEU A 29 4.26 -11.41 -44.77
C LEU A 29 5.73 -10.99 -44.92
N ALA A 30 6.10 -9.77 -44.53
CA ALA A 30 7.48 -9.31 -44.55
C ALA A 30 8.35 -10.09 -43.55
N GLU A 31 7.87 -10.23 -42.32
CA GLU A 31 8.51 -11.05 -41.27
C GLU A 31 8.68 -12.52 -41.69
N ALA A 32 7.60 -13.16 -42.13
CA ALA A 32 7.62 -14.54 -42.61
C ALA A 32 8.57 -14.73 -43.80
N ARG A 33 8.65 -13.76 -44.71
CA ARG A 33 9.59 -13.80 -45.84
C ARG A 33 11.04 -13.62 -45.40
N THR A 34 11.32 -12.73 -44.46
CA THR A 34 12.66 -12.54 -43.89
C THR A 34 13.17 -13.84 -43.27
N PHE A 35 12.33 -14.51 -42.47
CA PHE A 35 12.62 -15.81 -41.87
C PHE A 35 12.85 -16.91 -42.93
N HIS A 36 11.88 -17.16 -43.81
CA HIS A 36 11.97 -18.26 -44.80
C HIS A 36 13.04 -18.05 -45.88
N LEU A 37 13.53 -16.83 -46.10
CA LEU A 37 14.63 -16.51 -47.02
C LEU A 37 16.01 -16.47 -46.34
N GLN A 38 16.09 -16.57 -45.02
CA GLN A 38 17.35 -16.59 -44.27
C GLN A 38 18.20 -17.79 -44.71
N GLY A 39 19.46 -17.54 -45.08
CA GLY A 39 20.38 -18.55 -45.59
C GLY A 39 20.17 -19.00 -47.05
N VAL A 40 19.10 -18.57 -47.74
CA VAL A 40 18.81 -19.03 -49.12
C VAL A 40 19.73 -18.35 -50.15
N GLY A 41 20.50 -19.18 -50.88
CA GLY A 41 21.53 -18.73 -51.81
C GLY A 41 21.04 -17.77 -52.90
N ARG A 42 21.86 -16.77 -53.27
CA ARG A 42 21.45 -15.69 -54.20
C ARG A 42 20.89 -16.20 -55.54
N LEU A 43 21.40 -17.31 -56.06
CA LEU A 43 21.02 -17.91 -57.36
C LEU A 43 19.94 -19.01 -57.27
N ALA A 44 19.54 -19.44 -56.06
CA ALA A 44 18.63 -20.56 -55.85
C ALA A 44 17.15 -20.19 -56.12
N ARG A 45 16.78 -20.04 -57.40
CA ARG A 45 15.45 -19.55 -57.81
C ARG A 45 14.28 -20.42 -57.32
N ALA A 46 14.42 -21.75 -57.37
CA ALA A 46 13.37 -22.67 -56.95
C ALA A 46 13.16 -22.64 -55.43
N GLU A 47 14.24 -22.69 -54.65
CA GLU A 47 14.19 -22.59 -53.18
C GLU A 47 13.57 -21.26 -52.73
N LYS A 48 13.91 -20.15 -53.39
CA LYS A 48 13.31 -18.83 -53.13
C LYS A 48 11.82 -18.77 -53.44
N ALA A 49 11.35 -19.47 -54.46
CA ALA A 49 9.93 -19.56 -54.78
C ALA A 49 9.18 -20.35 -53.69
N ALA A 50 9.71 -21.51 -53.29
CA ALA A 50 9.16 -22.31 -52.21
C ALA A 50 9.17 -21.58 -50.85
N ALA A 51 10.24 -20.85 -50.54
CA ALA A 51 10.33 -20.01 -49.34
C ALA A 51 9.27 -18.90 -49.29
N LYS A 52 9.03 -18.20 -50.41
CA LYS A 52 7.95 -17.20 -50.50
C LYS A 52 6.57 -17.82 -50.36
N GLN A 53 6.33 -18.99 -50.97
CA GLN A 53 5.06 -19.69 -50.88
C GLN A 53 4.76 -20.13 -49.44
N ARG A 54 5.76 -20.64 -48.70
CA ARG A 54 5.60 -20.94 -47.26
C ARG A 54 5.30 -19.69 -46.44
N ALA A 55 6.01 -18.59 -46.69
CA ALA A 55 5.74 -17.33 -46.00
C ALA A 55 4.31 -16.81 -46.28
N GLU A 56 3.81 -16.95 -47.51
CA GLU A 56 2.43 -16.59 -47.88
C GLU A 56 1.36 -17.50 -47.24
N GLN A 57 1.68 -18.77 -47.00
CA GLN A 57 0.81 -19.72 -46.30
C GLN A 57 0.78 -19.49 -44.78
N GLU A 58 1.90 -19.12 -44.17
CA GLU A 58 2.05 -19.05 -42.71
C GLU A 58 1.78 -17.65 -42.13
N ALA A 59 2.00 -16.58 -42.90
CA ALA A 59 1.78 -15.19 -42.44
C ALA A 59 0.37 -14.89 -41.91
N PRO A 60 -0.74 -15.41 -42.49
CA PRO A 60 -2.08 -15.19 -41.93
C PRO A 60 -2.26 -15.80 -40.53
N ALA A 61 -1.66 -16.98 -40.27
CA ALA A 61 -1.75 -17.65 -38.98
C ALA A 61 -0.91 -16.94 -37.90
N TYR A 62 0.29 -16.50 -38.27
CA TYR A 62 1.14 -15.65 -37.42
C TYR A 62 0.45 -14.32 -37.06
N LEU A 63 -0.12 -13.62 -38.06
CA LEU A 63 -0.87 -12.39 -37.83
C LEU A 63 -2.05 -12.60 -36.87
N ALA A 64 -2.83 -13.67 -37.07
CA ALA A 64 -3.99 -13.95 -36.24
C ALA A 64 -3.60 -14.28 -34.78
N ALA A 65 -2.57 -15.10 -34.59
CA ALA A 65 -2.05 -15.45 -33.27
C ALA A 65 -1.52 -14.22 -32.52
N GLU A 66 -0.69 -13.40 -33.16
CA GLU A 66 -0.09 -12.23 -32.51
C GLU A 66 -1.11 -11.12 -32.26
N THR A 67 -2.07 -10.90 -33.19
CA THR A 67 -3.18 -9.97 -32.97
C THR A 67 -4.07 -10.42 -31.80
N ALA A 68 -4.28 -11.73 -31.61
CA ALA A 68 -5.02 -12.24 -30.47
C ALA A 68 -4.25 -12.02 -29.15
N ARG A 69 -2.95 -12.33 -29.12
CA ARG A 69 -2.09 -12.11 -27.95
C ARG A 69 -2.06 -10.64 -27.51
N LEU A 70 -1.95 -9.71 -28.46
CA LEU A 70 -1.94 -8.27 -28.16
C LEU A 70 -3.28 -7.77 -27.62
N ARG A 71 -4.41 -8.35 -28.06
CA ARG A 71 -5.74 -8.04 -27.49
C ARG A 71 -5.91 -8.59 -26.09
N GLU A 72 -5.38 -9.79 -25.82
CA GLU A 72 -5.39 -10.39 -24.49
C GLU A 72 -4.65 -9.51 -23.48
N ILE A 73 -3.44 -9.05 -23.85
CA ILE A 73 -2.65 -8.11 -23.02
C ILE A 73 -3.40 -6.78 -22.83
N ARG A 74 -4.04 -6.25 -23.89
CA ARG A 74 -4.89 -5.05 -23.78
C ARG A 74 -6.03 -5.26 -22.79
N HIS A 75 -6.65 -6.46 -22.76
CA HIS A 75 -7.71 -6.80 -21.82
C HIS A 75 -7.17 -6.83 -20.38
N GLN A 76 -6.11 -7.59 -20.13
CA GLN A 76 -5.47 -7.73 -18.82
C GLN A 76 -5.07 -6.37 -18.22
N LEU A 77 -4.39 -5.52 -19.00
CA LEU A 77 -4.06 -4.16 -18.56
C LEU A 77 -5.29 -3.30 -18.26
N THR A 78 -6.39 -3.49 -18.99
CA THR A 78 -7.65 -2.76 -18.74
C THR A 78 -8.32 -3.23 -17.46
N ASP A 79 -8.32 -4.55 -17.22
CA ASP A 79 -8.85 -5.14 -15.99
C ASP A 79 -8.02 -4.66 -14.79
N GLU A 80 -6.69 -4.75 -14.83
CA GLU A 80 -5.79 -4.27 -13.77
C GLU A 80 -6.02 -2.78 -13.46
N ALA A 81 -6.12 -1.94 -14.50
CA ALA A 81 -6.42 -0.52 -14.36
C ALA A 81 -7.79 -0.24 -13.74
N GLU A 82 -8.82 -1.00 -14.11
CA GLU A 82 -10.17 -0.88 -13.54
C GLU A 82 -10.21 -1.34 -12.08
N HIS A 83 -9.55 -2.46 -11.73
CA HIS A 83 -9.47 -2.93 -10.33
C HIS A 83 -8.76 -1.90 -9.44
N TRP A 84 -7.63 -1.35 -9.88
CA TRP A 84 -6.93 -0.27 -9.17
C TRP A 84 -7.80 0.97 -9.01
N TRP A 85 -8.51 1.38 -10.07
CA TRP A 85 -9.42 2.53 -10.03
C TRP A 85 -10.60 2.32 -9.07
N GLN A 86 -11.18 1.11 -9.04
CA GLN A 86 -12.25 0.77 -8.09
C GLN A 86 -11.73 0.73 -6.65
N ALA A 87 -10.53 0.22 -6.40
CA ALA A 87 -9.91 0.24 -5.08
C ALA A 87 -9.68 1.69 -4.59
N LEU A 88 -9.16 2.57 -5.45
CA LEU A 88 -8.99 4.00 -5.15
C LEU A 88 -10.33 4.70 -4.85
N LEU A 89 -11.41 4.37 -5.57
CA LEU A 89 -12.74 4.90 -5.31
C LEU A 89 -13.41 4.31 -4.06
N ALA A 90 -13.05 3.08 -3.67
CA ALA A 90 -13.51 2.41 -2.47
C ALA A 90 -12.77 2.85 -1.20
N ASN A 91 -11.79 3.76 -1.32
CA ASN A 91 -10.87 4.17 -0.26
C ASN A 91 -10.06 3.00 0.33
N ASP A 92 -9.65 2.04 -0.50
CA ASP A 92 -8.68 1.01 -0.13
C ASP A 92 -7.39 1.66 0.38
N GLU A 93 -6.98 1.33 1.60
CA GLU A 93 -5.92 2.06 2.31
C GLU A 93 -4.58 1.99 1.57
N ASP A 94 -4.15 0.79 1.18
CA ASP A 94 -2.88 0.57 0.48
C ASP A 94 -2.88 1.37 -0.85
N THR A 95 -3.95 1.25 -1.64
CA THR A 95 -4.11 1.95 -2.93
C THR A 95 -4.13 3.48 -2.77
N VAL A 96 -4.87 3.99 -1.77
CA VAL A 96 -4.95 5.45 -1.51
C VAL A 96 -3.61 5.98 -1.00
N CYS A 97 -2.98 5.31 -0.04
CA CYS A 97 -1.69 5.72 0.50
C CYS A 97 -0.60 5.68 -0.58
N GLU A 98 -0.53 4.65 -1.41
CA GLU A 98 0.40 4.57 -2.55
C GLU A 98 0.18 5.74 -3.53
N ALA A 99 -1.07 5.95 -3.96
CA ALA A 99 -1.40 7.00 -4.92
C ALA A 99 -1.09 8.41 -4.38
N VAL A 100 -1.47 8.68 -3.13
CA VAL A 100 -1.26 9.98 -2.47
C VAL A 100 0.23 10.23 -2.19
N ASN A 101 0.98 9.22 -1.72
CA ASN A 101 2.42 9.36 -1.51
C ASN A 101 3.18 9.54 -2.83
N THR A 102 2.72 8.90 -3.91
CA THR A 102 3.25 9.13 -5.27
C THR A 102 2.96 10.54 -5.75
N ALA A 103 1.82 11.13 -5.43
CA ALA A 103 1.55 12.55 -5.75
C ALA A 103 2.43 13.49 -4.91
N PHE A 104 2.63 13.18 -3.62
CA PHE A 104 3.42 14.02 -2.72
C PHE A 104 4.94 13.99 -2.98
N SER A 105 5.46 13.09 -3.83
CA SER A 105 6.92 12.97 -4.07
C SER A 105 7.57 14.25 -4.57
N ASP A 106 6.82 15.05 -5.33
CA ASP A 106 7.33 16.24 -6.02
C ASP A 106 7.13 17.52 -5.17
N ASN A 107 6.58 17.42 -3.97
CA ASN A 107 6.26 18.57 -3.12
C ASN A 107 7.47 19.15 -2.38
N PRO A 108 7.53 20.49 -2.19
CA PRO A 108 8.58 21.15 -1.41
C PRO A 108 8.44 20.98 0.11
N ALA A 109 7.46 20.20 0.57
CA ALA A 109 7.32 19.77 1.96
C ALA A 109 6.91 18.29 1.93
N ALA A 110 7.72 17.43 2.57
CA ALA A 110 7.48 15.99 2.59
C ALA A 110 6.20 15.68 3.37
N GLY A 111 5.13 15.37 2.64
CA GLY A 111 3.89 14.81 3.16
C GLY A 111 3.89 13.30 3.01
N CYS A 112 3.31 12.59 3.98
CA CYS A 112 3.13 11.15 3.95
C CYS A 112 1.72 10.79 4.42
N ALA A 113 0.95 10.12 3.57
CA ALA A 113 -0.26 9.42 3.93
C ALA A 113 0.10 8.16 4.73
N VAL A 114 -0.42 8.06 5.95
CA VAL A 114 -0.07 7.01 6.93
C VAL A 114 -1.22 6.03 7.24
N GLY A 115 -2.41 6.27 6.67
CA GLY A 115 -3.52 5.33 6.74
C GLY A 115 -4.87 5.97 6.39
N VAL A 116 -5.92 5.14 6.29
CA VAL A 116 -7.28 5.54 5.91
C VAL A 116 -8.30 4.89 6.85
N ASP A 117 -9.19 5.70 7.42
CA ASP A 117 -10.38 5.26 8.16
C ASP A 117 -11.65 5.64 7.38
N GLY A 118 -12.18 4.68 6.62
CA GLY A 118 -13.43 4.78 5.84
C GLY A 118 -13.41 5.81 4.70
N SER A 119 -13.43 7.10 5.03
CA SER A 119 -13.23 8.21 4.07
C SER A 119 -12.43 9.37 4.66
N VAL A 120 -11.73 9.13 5.77
CA VAL A 120 -10.78 10.05 6.40
C VAL A 120 -9.38 9.53 6.13
N LEU A 121 -8.55 10.36 5.51
CA LEU A 121 -7.14 10.06 5.26
C LEU A 121 -6.28 10.69 6.37
N SER A 122 -5.34 9.93 6.93
CA SER A 122 -4.36 10.45 7.89
C SER A 122 -3.06 10.83 7.19
N VAL A 123 -2.59 12.07 7.39
CA VAL A 123 -1.39 12.62 6.75
C VAL A 123 -0.45 13.27 7.77
N VAL A 124 0.84 12.98 7.65
CA VAL A 124 1.91 13.65 8.40
C VAL A 124 2.74 14.51 7.45
N VAL A 125 3.07 15.74 7.84
CA VAL A 125 3.88 16.67 7.02
C VAL A 125 5.10 17.17 7.79
N ARG A 126 6.29 17.05 7.18
CA ARG A 126 7.52 17.68 7.66
C ARG A 126 7.58 19.13 7.18
N GLN A 127 7.33 20.08 8.08
CA GLN A 127 7.47 21.51 7.79
C GLN A 127 8.90 21.98 8.03
N GLN A 128 9.48 22.69 7.07
CA GLN A 128 10.81 23.31 7.16
C GLN A 128 11.01 24.10 8.46
N ASP A 129 12.19 23.97 9.08
CA ASP A 129 12.49 24.54 10.40
C ASP A 129 12.60 26.07 10.38
N LEU A 130 12.06 26.74 11.42
CA LEU A 130 12.07 28.21 11.53
C LEU A 130 13.48 28.80 11.43
N ASP A 131 14.49 28.12 11.97
CA ASP A 131 15.88 28.59 11.97
C ASP A 131 16.57 28.51 10.60
N SER A 132 16.04 27.69 9.68
CA SER A 132 16.49 27.67 8.29
C SER A 132 15.84 28.77 7.42
N MET A 133 14.80 29.46 7.94
CA MET A 133 14.18 30.60 7.24
C MET A 133 15.13 31.81 7.22
N PRO A 134 15.26 32.55 6.09
CA PRO A 134 16.13 33.72 6.01
C PRO A 134 15.87 34.77 7.09
N ASP A 135 16.94 35.40 7.57
CA ASP A 135 16.91 36.47 8.58
C ASP A 135 16.65 37.86 7.98
N GLN A 136 16.76 38.00 6.66
CA GLN A 136 16.68 39.25 5.92
C GLN A 136 15.68 39.19 4.76
N THR A 137 15.05 40.32 4.49
CA THR A 137 14.16 40.53 3.34
C THR A 137 14.66 41.65 2.43
N PRO A 138 14.49 41.55 1.10
CA PRO A 138 14.68 42.67 0.20
C PRO A 138 13.81 43.87 0.56
N GLY A 139 14.35 45.07 0.38
CA GLY A 139 13.61 46.31 0.55
C GLY A 139 14.31 47.47 -0.14
N LEU A 140 13.75 48.68 0.05
CA LEU A 140 14.32 49.92 -0.46
C LEU A 140 14.82 50.81 0.68
N THR A 141 15.93 51.52 0.42
CA THR A 141 16.35 52.68 1.21
C THR A 141 15.38 53.86 0.98
N PRO A 142 15.41 54.92 1.83
CA PRO A 142 14.67 56.15 1.57
C PRO A 142 15.01 56.83 0.23
N SER A 143 16.15 56.48 -0.38
CA SER A 143 16.60 56.94 -1.70
C SER A 143 16.29 55.97 -2.85
N GLY A 144 15.46 54.95 -2.62
CA GLY A 144 15.03 54.00 -3.66
C GLY A 144 16.09 52.98 -4.10
N ARG A 145 17.19 52.82 -3.35
CA ARG A 145 18.19 51.78 -3.65
C ARG A 145 17.79 50.44 -3.04
N PRO A 146 17.99 49.30 -3.72
CA PRO A 146 17.87 47.98 -3.12
C PRO A 146 18.75 47.85 -1.86
N THR A 147 18.19 47.22 -0.84
CA THR A 147 18.86 46.92 0.43
C THR A 147 18.27 45.65 1.03
N LEU A 148 19.01 44.98 1.91
CA LEU A 148 18.47 43.93 2.76
C LEU A 148 18.11 44.54 4.12
N LYS A 149 16.98 44.11 4.69
CA LYS A 149 16.51 44.52 6.02
C LYS A 149 16.33 43.27 6.87
N ASN A 150 16.89 43.29 8.08
CA ASN A 150 16.66 42.21 9.05
C ASN A 150 15.16 42.15 9.37
N LEU A 151 14.59 40.95 9.28
CA LEU A 151 13.22 40.67 9.68
C LEU A 151 13.14 40.72 11.21
N THR A 152 12.01 41.20 11.76
CA THR A 152 11.78 41.04 13.20
C THR A 152 11.48 39.58 13.51
N LYS A 153 11.64 39.17 14.77
CA LYS A 153 11.23 37.82 15.22
C LYS A 153 9.79 37.50 14.85
N ARG A 154 8.90 38.50 14.93
CA ARG A 154 7.49 38.37 14.55
C ARG A 154 7.32 38.14 13.05
N ASP A 155 8.04 38.88 12.21
CA ASP A 155 7.92 38.77 10.75
C ASP A 155 8.47 37.42 10.26
N ARG A 156 9.55 36.90 10.88
CA ARG A 156 10.02 35.52 10.63
C ARG A 156 8.97 34.48 11.01
N VAL A 157 8.36 34.57 12.19
CA VAL A 157 7.31 33.63 12.62
C VAL A 157 6.06 33.73 11.74
N LEU A 158 5.63 34.93 11.36
CA LEU A 158 4.52 35.11 10.41
C LEU A 158 4.84 34.52 9.04
N TRP A 159 6.04 34.75 8.50
CA TRP A 159 6.46 34.18 7.22
C TRP A 159 6.48 32.64 7.28
N TRP A 160 7.04 32.07 8.34
CA TRP A 160 7.06 30.63 8.57
C TRP A 160 5.65 30.05 8.72
N LEU A 161 4.77 30.69 9.50
CA LEU A 161 3.35 30.29 9.65
C LEU A 161 2.60 30.33 8.31
N THR A 162 2.81 31.37 7.50
CA THR A 162 2.21 31.47 6.16
C THR A 162 2.77 30.40 5.21
N SER A 163 4.05 30.03 5.34
CA SER A 163 4.62 28.91 4.59
C SER A 163 4.01 27.57 5.03
N MET A 164 3.88 27.34 6.33
CA MET A 164 3.26 26.15 6.89
C MET A 164 1.79 26.02 6.45
N GLY A 165 0.98 27.07 6.60
CA GLY A 165 -0.40 27.09 6.13
C GLY A 165 -0.51 26.87 4.62
N SER A 166 0.43 27.42 3.84
CA SER A 166 0.48 27.19 2.38
C SER A 166 0.83 25.73 2.03
N ASN A 167 1.70 25.09 2.80
CA ASN A 167 2.05 23.69 2.59
C ASN A 167 0.89 22.78 3.01
N ILE A 168 0.30 23.00 4.19
CA ILE A 168 -0.92 22.29 4.66
C ILE A 168 -2.01 22.33 3.58
N VAL A 169 -2.38 23.52 3.09
CA VAL A 169 -3.47 23.65 2.11
C VAL A 169 -3.10 23.04 0.75
N ALA A 170 -1.82 23.05 0.34
CA ALA A 170 -1.38 22.34 -0.85
C ALA A 170 -1.55 20.82 -0.69
N THR A 171 -0.99 20.23 0.37
CA THR A 171 -1.11 18.81 0.71
C THR A 171 -2.57 18.36 0.81
N LEU A 172 -3.44 19.17 1.41
CA LEU A 172 -4.87 18.89 1.49
C LEU A 172 -5.53 18.88 0.09
N LYS A 173 -5.29 19.92 -0.72
CA LYS A 173 -5.86 20.00 -2.08
C LYS A 173 -5.40 18.85 -2.96
N GLU A 174 -4.14 18.45 -2.84
CA GLU A 174 -3.57 17.35 -3.62
C GLU A 174 -4.07 15.98 -3.14
N GLY A 175 -4.10 15.71 -1.83
CA GLY A 175 -4.70 14.48 -1.30
C GLY A 175 -6.16 14.32 -1.74
N PHE A 176 -6.95 15.40 -1.70
CA PHE A 176 -8.32 15.41 -2.22
C PHE A 176 -8.40 15.27 -3.75
N ALA A 177 -7.43 15.79 -4.50
CA ALA A 177 -7.40 15.62 -5.95
C ALA A 177 -7.05 14.15 -6.33
N THR A 178 -6.11 13.55 -5.61
CA THR A 178 -5.58 12.20 -5.88
C THR A 178 -6.52 11.08 -5.43
N ALA A 179 -7.23 11.24 -4.31
CA ALA A 179 -8.14 10.23 -3.77
C ALA A 179 -9.61 10.75 -3.75
N PRO A 180 -10.42 10.48 -4.80
CA PRO A 180 -11.75 11.09 -4.95
C PRO A 180 -12.77 10.69 -3.86
N GLY A 181 -12.66 9.48 -3.32
CA GLY A 181 -13.56 8.97 -2.28
C GLY A 181 -13.29 9.53 -0.88
N ILE A 182 -12.14 10.18 -0.66
CA ILE A 182 -11.78 10.79 0.62
C ILE A 182 -12.57 12.08 0.83
N THR A 183 -13.22 12.20 1.99
CA THR A 183 -14.11 13.32 2.35
C THR A 183 -13.51 14.24 3.41
N ALA A 184 -12.55 13.75 4.20
CA ALA A 184 -11.76 14.55 5.13
C ALA A 184 -10.30 14.05 5.20
N ILE A 185 -9.40 14.94 5.63
CA ILE A 185 -8.01 14.61 5.90
C ILE A 185 -7.68 15.08 7.31
N ASP A 186 -7.18 14.17 8.13
CA ASP A 186 -6.56 14.46 9.43
C ASP A 186 -5.07 14.69 9.19
N LEU A 187 -4.61 15.93 9.37
CA LEU A 187 -3.26 16.33 9.01
C LEU A 187 -2.51 16.82 10.25
N ALA A 188 -1.32 16.27 10.49
CA ALA A 188 -0.42 16.68 11.55
C ALA A 188 0.92 17.18 10.97
N VAL A 189 1.43 18.29 11.50
CA VAL A 189 2.66 18.96 11.02
C VAL A 189 3.73 18.92 12.09
N LEU A 190 4.88 18.33 11.76
CA LEU A 190 6.06 18.28 12.63
C LEU A 190 7.23 19.09 12.06
N THR A 191 8.01 19.67 12.96
CA THR A 191 9.18 20.53 12.65
C THR A 191 10.20 20.43 13.78
N ARG A 192 11.45 20.83 13.54
CA ARG A 192 12.45 20.95 14.61
C ARG A 192 12.22 22.25 15.39
N LEU A 193 12.07 22.12 16.70
CA LEU A 193 11.77 23.23 17.60
C LEU A 193 13.04 24.07 17.85
N PRO A 194 12.99 25.42 17.71
CA PRO A 194 14.17 26.28 17.83
C PRO A 194 14.93 26.14 19.16
N ASP A 195 14.21 26.04 20.28
CA ASP A 195 14.81 26.06 21.62
C ASP A 195 15.41 24.69 22.04
N THR A 196 14.85 23.57 21.56
CA THR A 196 15.25 22.21 21.98
C THR A 196 15.98 21.42 20.90
N GLN A 197 15.90 21.85 19.63
CA GLN A 197 16.41 21.16 18.46
C GLN A 197 15.90 19.70 18.28
N ARG A 198 14.75 19.39 18.90
CA ARG A 198 14.00 18.14 18.72
C ARG A 198 12.79 18.34 17.82
N LEU A 199 12.35 17.27 17.16
CA LEU A 199 11.04 17.24 16.51
C LEU A 199 9.90 17.47 17.52
N GLY A 200 8.81 18.05 17.02
CA GLY A 200 7.55 18.15 17.72
C GLY A 200 6.43 18.60 16.79
N PHE A 201 5.20 18.17 17.09
CA PHE A 201 4.02 18.64 16.36
C PHE A 201 3.72 20.11 16.69
N VAL A 202 3.50 20.89 15.65
CA VAL A 202 3.28 22.35 15.70
C VAL A 202 1.96 22.78 15.08
N ALA A 203 1.31 21.92 14.32
CA ALA A 203 -0.12 22.01 13.99
C ALA A 203 -0.72 20.61 13.86
N TYR A 204 -2.00 20.46 14.19
CA TYR A 204 -2.80 19.31 13.78
C TYR A 204 -4.28 19.69 13.68
N GLY A 205 -5.08 18.92 12.94
CA GLY A 205 -6.53 19.10 12.85
C GLY A 205 -7.16 18.26 11.74
N ARG A 206 -8.47 18.42 11.57
CA ARG A 206 -9.26 17.76 10.52
C ARG A 206 -9.74 18.79 9.50
N TRP A 207 -9.52 18.55 8.21
CA TRP A 207 -10.05 19.40 7.14
C TRP A 207 -10.97 18.58 6.24
N THR A 208 -12.17 19.08 5.94
CA THR A 208 -13.08 18.41 5.00
C THR A 208 -12.82 18.87 3.57
N ARG A 209 -13.07 17.99 2.61
CA ARG A 209 -13.04 18.29 1.16
C ARG A 209 -13.83 19.56 0.87
N GLN A 210 -15.07 19.62 1.36
CA GLN A 210 -15.97 20.75 1.16
C GLN A 210 -15.37 22.07 1.70
N ALA A 211 -14.70 22.06 2.86
CA ALA A 211 -14.08 23.27 3.42
C ALA A 211 -12.92 23.77 2.54
N ILE A 212 -12.08 22.87 2.01
CA ILE A 212 -10.95 23.21 1.16
C ILE A 212 -11.37 23.66 -0.25
N GLU A 213 -12.32 22.94 -0.87
CA GLU A 213 -12.82 23.25 -2.22
C GLU A 213 -13.72 24.50 -2.27
N SER A 214 -14.46 24.82 -1.20
CA SER A 214 -15.30 26.04 -1.15
C SER A 214 -14.56 27.31 -0.73
N THR A 215 -13.35 27.18 -0.16
CA THR A 215 -12.54 28.32 0.26
C THR A 215 -11.86 28.97 -0.95
N PRO A 216 -12.01 30.30 -1.17
CA PRO A 216 -11.36 30.99 -2.27
C PRO A 216 -9.89 31.29 -1.96
N TRP A 217 -8.98 30.49 -2.50
CA TRP A 217 -7.52 30.70 -2.46
C TRP A 217 -7.10 31.65 -3.59
N ARG A 218 -6.63 32.87 -3.26
CA ARG A 218 -6.34 33.93 -4.25
C ARG A 218 -4.99 34.61 -4.02
N GLU A 219 -4.58 34.79 -2.77
CA GLU A 219 -3.36 35.48 -2.40
C GLU A 219 -2.61 34.75 -1.27
N PRO A 220 -1.28 34.94 -1.11
CA PRO A 220 -0.49 34.21 -0.11
C PRO A 220 -1.00 34.32 1.34
N ALA A 221 -1.75 35.37 1.68
CA ALA A 221 -2.34 35.55 3.00
C ALA A 221 -3.52 34.60 3.26
N ASP A 222 -4.20 34.09 2.22
CA ASP A 222 -5.31 33.15 2.36
C ASP A 222 -4.86 31.84 3.03
N ALA A 223 -3.59 31.44 2.86
CA ALA A 223 -2.97 30.30 3.54
C ALA A 223 -3.29 30.22 5.03
N LEU A 224 -3.38 31.37 5.73
CA LEU A 224 -3.63 31.43 7.18
C LEU A 224 -5.03 30.95 7.60
N ARG A 225 -5.98 30.92 6.66
CA ARG A 225 -7.37 30.44 6.86
C ARG A 225 -7.45 28.96 7.24
N PHE A 226 -6.36 28.19 7.10
CA PHE A 226 -6.30 26.78 7.53
C PHE A 226 -6.74 26.60 9.00
N GLN A 227 -6.48 27.60 9.85
CA GLN A 227 -6.90 27.65 11.26
C GLN A 227 -8.42 27.81 11.45
N ASP A 228 -9.09 28.50 10.53
CA ASP A 228 -10.51 28.87 10.66
C ASP A 228 -11.47 27.88 9.99
N ILE A 229 -11.00 27.16 8.97
CA ILE A 229 -11.82 26.25 8.14
C ILE A 229 -11.68 24.77 8.52
N GLY A 230 -10.73 24.43 9.40
CA GLY A 230 -10.57 23.08 9.94
C GLY A 230 -11.39 22.87 11.21
N GLN A 231 -11.59 21.60 11.54
CA GLN A 231 -12.19 21.12 12.78
C GLN A 231 -11.06 20.77 13.77
N ASP A 232 -11.26 21.15 15.04
CA ASP A 232 -10.35 20.88 16.17
C ASP A 232 -8.88 21.25 15.92
N VAL A 233 -8.64 22.30 15.12
CA VAL A 233 -7.30 22.74 14.74
C VAL A 233 -6.52 23.26 15.95
N ALA A 234 -5.43 22.57 16.28
CA ALA A 234 -4.39 23.06 17.18
C ALA A 234 -3.24 23.66 16.36
N CYS A 235 -2.71 24.80 16.81
CA CYS A 235 -1.56 25.46 16.20
C CYS A 235 -0.67 26.05 17.30
N SER A 236 0.65 25.82 17.21
CA SER A 236 1.61 26.37 18.16
C SER A 236 1.71 27.90 18.10
N VAL A 237 1.44 28.50 16.94
CA VAL A 237 1.50 29.95 16.76
C VAL A 237 0.12 30.53 17.06
N THR A 238 -0.04 31.07 18.26
CA THR A 238 -1.31 31.58 18.75
C THR A 238 -1.34 33.11 18.74
N THR A 239 -2.54 33.69 18.66
CA THR A 239 -2.71 35.14 18.85
C THR A 239 -2.85 35.45 20.34
N THR A 240 -1.92 36.23 20.89
CA THR A 240 -1.99 36.72 22.27
C THR A 240 -3.21 37.62 22.48
N ALA A 241 -3.63 37.83 23.73
CA ALA A 241 -4.71 38.75 24.11
C ALA A 241 -4.52 40.21 23.63
N SER A 242 -3.32 40.57 23.15
CA SER A 242 -3.00 41.87 22.56
C SER A 242 -3.16 41.95 21.03
N GLY A 243 -3.68 40.90 20.38
CA GLY A 243 -3.79 40.82 18.91
C GLY A 243 -2.44 40.54 18.21
N ASN A 244 -1.42 40.13 18.96
CA ASN A 244 -0.08 39.88 18.46
C ASN A 244 0.22 38.38 18.43
N LEU A 245 0.80 37.89 17.33
CA LEU A 245 1.26 36.49 17.21
C LEU A 245 2.30 36.16 18.29
N SER A 246 2.28 34.93 18.80
CA SER A 246 3.34 34.41 19.66
C SER A 246 4.68 34.42 18.92
N SER A 247 5.74 34.84 19.60
CA SER A 247 7.11 34.86 19.06
C SER A 247 7.91 33.60 19.36
N ALA A 248 7.25 32.57 19.91
CA ALA A 248 7.85 31.30 20.31
C ALA A 248 6.96 30.17 19.80
N ILE A 249 7.61 29.14 19.26
CA ILE A 249 7.01 27.89 18.81
C ILE A 249 7.26 26.86 19.92
N LYS A 250 6.24 26.07 20.25
CA LYS A 250 6.27 25.03 21.29
C LYS A 250 5.63 23.77 20.73
N PRO A 251 6.03 22.57 21.20
CA PRO A 251 5.30 21.36 20.85
C PRO A 251 3.85 21.47 21.35
N LEU A 252 2.93 20.94 20.55
CA LEU A 252 1.55 20.71 20.95
C LEU A 252 1.44 19.42 21.76
N GLU A 253 0.45 19.37 22.66
CA GLU A 253 0.07 18.16 23.35
C GLU A 253 -0.50 17.14 22.34
N THR A 254 0.18 16.00 22.21
CA THR A 254 -0.17 14.87 21.32
C THR A 254 -1.20 13.93 21.93
N SER A 255 -1.35 13.91 23.26
CA SER A 255 -2.24 13.05 24.05
C SER A 255 -3.74 13.08 23.67
N ARG A 256 -4.14 13.98 22.78
CA ARG A 256 -5.52 14.11 22.25
C ARG A 256 -5.73 13.44 20.90
N VAL A 257 -4.67 12.98 20.24
CA VAL A 257 -4.70 12.35 18.92
C VAL A 257 -3.91 11.04 19.01
N PRO A 258 -4.58 9.87 18.95
CA PRO A 258 -3.91 8.57 18.98
C PRO A 258 -2.80 8.45 17.92
N GLY A 259 -1.74 7.70 18.23
CA GLY A 259 -0.62 7.46 17.32
C GLY A 259 0.36 8.62 17.12
N LEU A 260 -0.02 9.89 17.37
CA LEU A 260 0.93 11.01 17.19
C LEU A 260 2.11 10.95 18.17
N GLN A 261 1.91 10.45 19.39
CA GLN A 261 3.02 10.31 20.33
C GLN A 261 3.99 9.21 19.87
N ASP A 262 3.46 8.06 19.47
CA ASP A 262 4.24 6.92 18.98
C ASP A 262 5.02 7.30 17.71
N LEU A 263 4.42 8.07 16.80
CA LEU A 263 5.09 8.62 15.62
C LEU A 263 6.24 9.59 15.96
N LEU A 264 6.19 10.32 17.08
CA LEU A 264 7.33 11.13 17.53
C LEU A 264 8.42 10.29 18.20
N ASP A 265 8.03 9.28 18.99
CA ASP A 265 8.98 8.47 19.74
C ASP A 265 9.78 7.51 18.84
N HIS A 266 9.25 7.17 17.66
CA HIS A 266 9.93 6.39 16.60
C HIS A 266 10.46 7.26 15.44
N ALA A 267 10.34 8.59 15.50
CA ALA A 267 10.92 9.47 14.49
C ALA A 267 12.42 9.68 14.75
N GLU A 268 13.26 9.05 13.93
CA GLU A 268 14.70 9.34 13.89
C GLU A 268 14.95 10.77 13.36
N ASP A 269 15.93 11.48 13.93
CA ASP A 269 16.17 12.91 13.65
C ASP A 269 17.66 13.28 13.41
N GLU A 270 18.61 12.34 13.60
CA GLU A 270 20.01 12.42 13.14
C GLU A 270 20.63 11.01 12.93
N PRO A 271 21.52 10.81 11.93
CA PRO A 271 22.12 9.51 11.62
C PRO A 271 23.34 9.15 12.49
N GLY A 272 23.64 7.85 12.59
CA GLY A 272 24.92 7.34 13.06
C GLY A 272 26.08 7.63 12.08
N PRO A 273 27.34 7.72 12.56
CA PRO A 273 28.49 8.00 11.70
C PRO A 273 28.80 6.83 10.76
N GLY A 274 28.30 6.92 9.53
CA GLY A 274 28.45 5.90 8.47
C GLY A 274 27.14 5.38 7.89
N GLU A 275 26.00 5.82 8.43
CA GLU A 275 24.65 5.54 7.94
C GLU A 275 24.08 6.79 7.26
N PRO A 276 23.16 6.65 6.28
CA PRO A 276 22.58 7.79 5.56
C PRO A 276 21.74 8.68 6.48
N SER A 277 21.88 9.99 6.30
CA SER A 277 21.15 11.05 7.00
C SER A 277 19.68 11.14 6.61
N LEU A 278 18.84 11.83 7.39
CA LEU A 278 17.56 12.33 6.89
C LEU A 278 17.71 13.49 5.87
N ALA A 279 18.87 14.15 5.83
CA ALA A 279 19.24 14.95 4.67
C ALA A 279 19.67 14.07 3.48
N ASP A 280 20.10 12.83 3.74
CA ASP A 280 20.14 11.81 2.71
C ASP A 280 18.73 11.25 2.45
N ILE A 281 17.70 11.38 3.30
CA ILE A 281 16.31 11.06 2.92
C ILE A 281 15.75 12.02 1.86
N ASP A 282 16.18 13.28 1.74
CA ASP A 282 15.94 14.06 0.50
C ASP A 282 16.64 13.40 -0.72
N VAL A 283 17.83 12.82 -0.51
CA VAL A 283 18.62 12.11 -1.53
C VAL A 283 18.20 10.65 -1.71
N THR A 284 17.38 10.05 -0.83
CA THR A 284 17.07 8.62 -0.68
C THR A 284 15.56 8.37 -0.71
N LEU A 285 14.73 9.40 -0.63
CA LEU A 285 13.49 9.48 -1.42
C LEU A 285 13.84 9.89 -2.86
N GLY A 286 14.91 10.69 -3.06
CA GLY A 286 15.49 10.95 -4.38
C GLY A 286 16.28 9.78 -5.02
N SER A 287 16.72 8.78 -4.25
CA SER A 287 17.44 7.57 -4.72
C SER A 287 16.86 6.24 -4.22
N HIS A 288 15.72 6.32 -3.51
CA HIS A 288 14.55 5.48 -3.73
C HIS A 288 13.49 6.17 -4.61
N THR A 289 13.92 7.11 -5.48
CA THR A 289 13.65 6.80 -6.89
C THR A 289 14.25 5.41 -7.08
N PRO A 290 13.52 4.39 -7.56
CA PRO A 290 14.19 3.20 -8.06
C PRO A 290 15.30 3.63 -9.04
N PRO A 291 16.30 2.78 -9.35
CA PRO A 291 17.08 3.05 -10.55
C PRO A 291 16.15 3.15 -11.78
N ASP A 292 16.67 3.56 -12.94
CA ASP A 292 15.90 3.58 -14.20
C ASP A 292 16.17 2.29 -15.01
N ASP A 293 15.72 1.08 -14.68
CA ASP A 293 14.89 0.46 -13.61
C ASP A 293 13.48 1.03 -13.24
N ARG A 294 12.97 2.00 -14.02
CA ARG A 294 11.97 1.58 -14.99
C ARG A 294 12.65 0.50 -15.81
N ALA A 295 12.47 -0.77 -15.44
CA ALA A 295 12.96 -1.88 -16.24
C ALA A 295 12.31 -1.67 -17.63
N PRO A 296 13.10 -1.29 -18.65
CA PRO A 296 12.80 -0.19 -19.58
C PRO A 296 11.39 -0.33 -20.14
N LEU A 297 10.45 0.41 -19.50
CA LEU A 297 9.00 0.14 -19.41
C LEU A 297 8.60 -0.98 -20.39
N THR A 298 8.77 -2.22 -19.94
CA THR A 298 8.89 -3.37 -20.85
C THR A 298 7.64 -3.41 -21.71
N ASP A 299 7.79 -3.02 -22.99
CA ASP A 299 6.65 -2.74 -23.87
C ASP A 299 5.66 -3.90 -23.76
N PRO A 300 4.47 -3.69 -23.15
CA PRO A 300 3.54 -4.79 -22.93
C PRO A 300 3.11 -5.39 -24.27
N TYR A 301 3.17 -4.59 -25.33
CA TYR A 301 2.89 -4.99 -26.70
C TYR A 301 4.14 -5.41 -27.48
N ARG A 302 5.28 -5.70 -26.82
CA ARG A 302 6.51 -6.20 -27.47
C ARG A 302 6.14 -7.31 -28.43
N ILE A 303 6.25 -7.03 -29.73
CA ILE A 303 5.80 -7.92 -30.79
C ILE A 303 6.72 -9.15 -30.82
N LYS A 304 6.15 -10.35 -30.74
CA LYS A 304 6.88 -11.61 -30.96
C LYS A 304 7.27 -11.69 -32.43
N SER A 305 8.52 -12.05 -32.70
CA SER A 305 8.99 -12.29 -34.07
C SER A 305 8.40 -13.58 -34.66
N PHE A 306 8.43 -13.68 -36.00
CA PHE A 306 8.01 -14.90 -36.69
C PHE A 306 8.82 -16.13 -36.26
N ALA A 307 10.09 -15.95 -35.89
CA ALA A 307 10.96 -17.02 -35.42
C ALA A 307 10.51 -17.57 -34.05
N GLU A 308 10.20 -16.68 -33.09
CA GLU A 308 9.68 -17.06 -31.77
C GLU A 308 8.34 -17.80 -31.91
N TRP A 309 7.40 -17.23 -32.67
CA TRP A 309 6.11 -17.88 -32.97
C TRP A 309 6.28 -19.26 -33.63
N LYS A 310 7.27 -19.41 -34.53
CA LYS A 310 7.52 -20.68 -35.21
C LYS A 310 8.13 -21.73 -34.28
N GLN A 311 8.93 -21.33 -33.30
CA GLN A 311 9.46 -22.24 -32.28
C GLN A 311 8.33 -22.72 -31.36
N GLU A 312 7.51 -21.80 -30.84
CA GLU A 312 6.35 -22.11 -29.98
C GLU A 312 5.38 -23.08 -30.67
N THR A 313 5.02 -22.81 -31.93
CA THR A 313 4.13 -23.69 -32.71
C THR A 313 4.78 -25.03 -33.12
N ALA A 314 6.10 -25.13 -33.21
CA ALA A 314 6.81 -26.38 -33.55
C ALA A 314 6.98 -27.33 -32.37
N THR A 315 7.01 -26.83 -31.13
CA THR A 315 7.01 -27.67 -29.91
C THR A 315 5.70 -28.42 -29.68
N GLY A 316 4.62 -28.00 -30.35
CA GLY A 316 3.25 -28.42 -30.03
C GLY A 316 2.76 -27.83 -28.69
N PRO A 317 1.47 -27.95 -28.37
CA PRO A 317 1.02 -27.68 -27.01
C PRO A 317 1.69 -28.67 -26.07
N ALA A 318 2.24 -28.18 -24.95
CA ALA A 318 2.67 -29.04 -23.86
C ALA A 318 1.50 -29.96 -23.44
N PRO A 319 1.75 -31.22 -23.04
CA PRO A 319 0.69 -32.18 -22.76
C PRO A 319 -0.18 -31.69 -21.59
N VAL A 320 -1.37 -31.21 -21.92
CA VAL A 320 -2.41 -30.90 -20.94
C VAL A 320 -2.88 -32.23 -20.33
N PRO A 321 -2.94 -32.38 -18.99
CA PRO A 321 -3.60 -33.54 -18.38
C PRO A 321 -5.07 -33.60 -18.84
N PRO A 322 -5.69 -34.80 -18.94
CA PRO A 322 -6.95 -34.95 -19.65
C PRO A 322 -8.10 -34.16 -19.00
N VAL A 323 -8.58 -33.15 -19.74
CA VAL A 323 -9.79 -32.39 -19.41
C VAL A 323 -11.02 -33.20 -19.85
N PRO A 324 -12.04 -33.40 -18.98
CA PRO A 324 -13.29 -34.06 -19.38
C PRO A 324 -14.12 -33.21 -20.35
N PRO A 325 -15.02 -33.81 -21.15
CA PRO A 325 -15.74 -33.10 -22.22
C PRO A 325 -16.66 -31.99 -21.69
N VAL A 326 -16.69 -30.88 -22.44
CA VAL A 326 -17.31 -29.62 -22.03
C VAL A 326 -18.83 -29.66 -22.00
N SER A 327 -19.38 -29.13 -20.90
CA SER A 327 -20.70 -28.50 -20.81
C SER A 327 -20.51 -27.09 -20.20
N PRO A 328 -21.38 -26.10 -20.47
CA PRO A 328 -21.11 -24.67 -20.22
C PRO A 328 -21.10 -24.34 -18.70
N VAL A 329 -20.27 -23.47 -18.09
CA VAL A 329 -19.10 -22.61 -18.48
C VAL A 329 -18.20 -22.47 -17.22
N PRO A 330 -16.86 -22.35 -17.31
CA PRO A 330 -16.07 -21.71 -16.22
C PRO A 330 -14.87 -20.81 -16.67
N PRO A 331 -14.25 -20.02 -15.75
CA PRO A 331 -13.31 -18.93 -16.05
C PRO A 331 -11.81 -19.31 -16.10
N ALA A 332 -10.93 -18.29 -16.16
CA ALA A 332 -9.47 -18.32 -16.35
C ALA A 332 -8.69 -19.28 -15.42
N PRO A 333 -7.48 -19.73 -15.82
CA PRO A 333 -6.69 -20.70 -15.06
C PRO A 333 -6.21 -20.11 -13.73
N PRO A 334 -6.23 -20.90 -12.64
CA PRO A 334 -5.95 -20.39 -11.31
C PRO A 334 -4.45 -20.14 -11.07
N ALA A 335 -4.15 -19.30 -10.09
CA ALA A 335 -2.88 -19.31 -9.37
C ALA A 335 -2.51 -20.75 -8.93
N PRO A 336 -1.21 -21.08 -8.76
CA PRO A 336 -0.81 -22.42 -8.30
C PRO A 336 -1.64 -22.81 -7.07
N PRO A 337 -2.30 -23.98 -7.07
CA PRO A 337 -3.30 -24.29 -6.05
C PRO A 337 -2.63 -24.32 -4.69
N ALA A 338 -3.14 -23.48 -3.79
CA ALA A 338 -2.67 -23.38 -2.42
C ALA A 338 -2.57 -24.77 -1.78
N ALA A 339 -1.39 -25.11 -1.27
CA ALA A 339 -1.11 -26.43 -0.74
C ALA A 339 -2.04 -26.72 0.44
N SER A 340 -3.01 -27.62 0.21
CA SER A 340 -4.05 -27.93 1.19
C SER A 340 -3.47 -28.66 2.39
N LEU A 341 -3.70 -28.12 3.58
CA LEU A 341 -3.25 -28.65 4.86
C LEU A 341 -4.34 -29.54 5.48
N ILE A 342 -3.93 -30.59 6.18
CA ILE A 342 -4.82 -31.38 7.05
C ILE A 342 -4.67 -30.94 8.52
N PRO A 343 -5.67 -31.16 9.39
CA PRO A 343 -5.58 -30.80 10.81
C PRO A 343 -4.34 -31.41 11.48
N GLY A 344 -3.57 -30.57 12.18
CA GLY A 344 -2.31 -30.95 12.82
C GLY A 344 -1.09 -31.01 11.91
N GLN A 345 -1.22 -30.81 10.59
CA GLN A 345 -0.10 -30.79 9.66
C GLN A 345 0.83 -29.60 9.94
N THR A 346 2.13 -29.87 9.95
CA THR A 346 3.19 -28.87 10.10
C THR A 346 4.11 -28.87 8.89
N LEU A 347 4.49 -27.69 8.40
CA LEU A 347 5.52 -27.50 7.37
C LEU A 347 6.50 -26.39 7.78
N VAL A 348 7.70 -26.41 7.20
CA VAL A 348 8.65 -25.29 7.30
C VAL A 348 8.27 -24.26 6.24
N LEU A 349 8.12 -23.01 6.63
CA LEU A 349 7.88 -21.92 5.68
C LEU A 349 9.18 -21.57 4.96
N PRO A 350 9.14 -21.33 3.64
CA PRO A 350 10.29 -20.81 2.89
C PRO A 350 10.68 -19.42 3.43
N GLU A 351 11.96 -19.05 3.35
CA GLU A 351 12.49 -17.80 3.96
C GLU A 351 11.80 -16.55 3.40
N GLU A 352 11.35 -16.60 2.14
CA GLU A 352 10.61 -15.53 1.47
C GLU A 352 9.23 -15.27 2.12
N ALA A 353 8.59 -16.29 2.69
CA ALA A 353 7.33 -16.13 3.43
C ALA A 353 7.51 -15.40 4.76
N TRP A 354 8.74 -15.15 5.20
CA TRP A 354 9.01 -14.35 6.40
C TRP A 354 9.03 -12.85 6.09
N GLN A 355 9.26 -12.47 4.83
CA GLN A 355 9.28 -11.07 4.40
C GLN A 355 7.87 -10.49 4.19
N GLY A 356 6.87 -11.34 3.98
CA GLY A 356 5.48 -10.93 3.85
C GLY A 356 4.57 -12.13 3.57
N LEU A 357 3.61 -12.34 4.46
CA LEU A 357 2.58 -13.35 4.36
C LEU A 357 1.22 -12.66 4.49
N ARG A 358 0.39 -12.76 3.45
CA ARG A 358 -1.02 -12.35 3.48
C ARG A 358 -1.84 -13.49 4.05
N VAL A 359 -2.70 -13.20 5.01
CA VAL A 359 -3.64 -14.13 5.61
C VAL A 359 -5.03 -13.70 5.20
N ALA A 360 -5.84 -14.62 4.72
CA ALA A 360 -7.25 -14.40 4.42
C ALA A 360 -8.09 -15.52 5.04
N PHE A 361 -9.11 -15.16 5.83
CA PHE A 361 -10.09 -16.11 6.35
C PHE A 361 -11.44 -15.84 5.69
N SER A 362 -11.84 -16.75 4.79
CA SER A 362 -13.08 -16.67 4.03
C SER A 362 -14.16 -17.52 4.68
N PHE A 363 -15.34 -16.97 4.91
CA PHE A 363 -16.43 -17.63 5.63
C PHE A 363 -17.82 -17.20 5.13
N ALA A 364 -18.86 -17.95 5.52
CA ALA A 364 -20.25 -17.62 5.22
C ALA A 364 -21.22 -18.21 6.27
N GLY A 365 -22.46 -17.72 6.29
CA GLY A 365 -23.57 -18.27 7.10
C GLY A 365 -23.78 -17.56 8.43
N ALA A 366 -22.70 -17.31 9.17
CA ALA A 366 -22.66 -16.50 10.39
C ALA A 366 -21.45 -15.56 10.34
N ASP A 367 -21.43 -14.51 11.17
CA ASP A 367 -20.30 -13.57 11.19
C ASP A 367 -19.19 -14.00 12.15
N ALA A 368 -17.96 -13.72 11.77
CA ALA A 368 -16.75 -14.04 12.53
C ALA A 368 -15.66 -12.98 12.29
N ASP A 369 -14.86 -12.71 13.32
CA ASP A 369 -13.76 -11.75 13.29
C ASP A 369 -12.41 -12.47 13.34
N LEU A 370 -11.42 -11.95 12.60
CA LEU A 370 -10.05 -12.45 12.61
C LEU A 370 -9.22 -11.76 13.71
N THR A 371 -8.38 -12.54 14.38
CA THR A 371 -7.55 -12.10 15.51
C THR A 371 -6.19 -12.78 15.46
N LEU A 372 -5.16 -12.10 15.98
CA LEU A 372 -3.79 -12.61 16.03
C LEU A 372 -3.25 -12.48 17.47
N PHE A 373 -2.57 -13.51 17.96
CA PHE A 373 -1.84 -13.45 19.24
C PHE A 373 -0.35 -13.63 18.99
N LEU A 374 0.44 -12.58 19.20
CA LEU A 374 1.90 -12.59 19.11
C LEU A 374 2.42 -13.06 20.47
N THR A 375 3.12 -14.19 20.51
CA THR A 375 3.46 -14.85 21.77
C THR A 375 4.89 -15.34 21.86
N ASP A 376 5.36 -15.45 23.10
CA ASP A 376 6.68 -15.94 23.46
C ASP A 376 6.82 -17.48 23.38
N ASP A 377 7.94 -18.00 23.88
CA ASP A 377 8.20 -19.43 23.95
C ASP A 377 7.32 -20.20 24.95
N ASP A 378 6.68 -19.52 25.91
CA ASP A 378 5.67 -20.11 26.81
C ASP A 378 4.25 -20.04 26.23
N GLY A 379 4.07 -19.37 25.08
CA GLY A 379 2.79 -19.25 24.38
C GLY A 379 1.89 -18.17 24.96
N ARG A 380 2.48 -17.11 25.54
CA ARG A 380 1.74 -15.95 26.05
C ARG A 380 2.12 -14.65 25.38
N VAL A 381 1.16 -13.73 25.32
CA VAL A 381 1.42 -12.33 24.95
C VAL A 381 2.29 -11.67 26.01
N ALA A 382 3.16 -10.72 25.62
CA ALA A 382 3.97 -9.97 26.59
C ALA A 382 3.14 -8.90 27.34
N GLY A 383 2.10 -8.39 26.67
CA GLY A 383 1.11 -7.44 27.15
C GLY A 383 -0.06 -7.38 26.16
N ASP A 384 -1.05 -6.53 26.43
CA ASP A 384 -2.25 -6.42 25.59
C ASP A 384 -1.91 -5.90 24.17
N GLU A 385 -0.79 -5.20 24.00
CA GLU A 385 -0.27 -4.72 22.71
C GLU A 385 0.09 -5.84 21.72
N ASP A 386 0.32 -7.06 22.21
CA ASP A 386 0.65 -8.24 21.39
C ASP A 386 -0.61 -9.05 20.98
N PHE A 387 -1.82 -8.56 21.30
CA PHE A 387 -3.10 -9.11 20.85
C PHE A 387 -3.74 -8.21 19.77
N VAL A 388 -3.84 -8.70 18.54
CA VAL A 388 -4.38 -7.96 17.39
C VAL A 388 -5.85 -8.35 17.14
N PHE A 389 -6.73 -7.36 17.12
CA PHE A 389 -8.17 -7.49 16.90
C PHE A 389 -8.74 -6.18 16.35
N TYR A 390 -10.03 -6.10 16.01
CA TYR A 390 -10.60 -4.96 15.27
C TYR A 390 -10.40 -3.57 15.93
N ASN A 391 -10.35 -3.47 17.26
CA ASN A 391 -10.06 -2.20 17.97
C ASN A 391 -8.55 -1.92 18.16
N GLN A 392 -7.69 -2.92 17.92
CA GLN A 392 -6.24 -2.81 17.96
C GLN A 392 -5.66 -3.52 16.73
N PRO A 393 -5.80 -2.92 15.53
CA PRO A 393 -5.64 -3.63 14.26
C PRO A 393 -4.18 -3.88 13.88
N PHE A 394 -3.19 -3.50 14.70
CA PHE A 394 -1.78 -3.85 14.47
C PHE A 394 -1.02 -4.07 15.77
N ALA A 395 0.10 -4.78 15.67
CA ALA A 395 1.11 -4.96 16.72
C ALA A 395 2.51 -5.02 16.11
N ALA A 396 3.53 -4.98 16.97
CA ALA A 396 4.94 -5.10 16.57
C ALA A 396 5.33 -4.14 15.42
N ASP A 397 5.08 -2.84 15.61
CA ASP A 397 5.42 -1.77 14.67
C ASP A 397 4.83 -1.95 13.25
N GLY A 398 3.69 -2.65 13.17
CA GLY A 398 3.00 -2.98 11.92
C GLY A 398 3.41 -4.32 11.30
N ALA A 399 4.38 -5.03 11.89
CA ALA A 399 4.79 -6.37 11.42
C ALA A 399 3.68 -7.42 11.54
N ALA A 400 2.64 -7.17 12.34
CA ALA A 400 1.37 -7.88 12.28
C ALA A 400 0.22 -6.88 12.21
N ARG A 401 -0.64 -6.97 11.18
CA ARG A 401 -1.72 -6.01 10.92
C ARG A 401 -2.97 -6.70 10.36
N LEU A 402 -4.15 -6.39 10.88
CA LEU A 402 -5.43 -6.70 10.27
C LEU A 402 -5.75 -5.65 9.20
N LEU A 403 -6.21 -6.11 8.03
CA LEU A 403 -6.67 -5.26 6.93
C LEU A 403 -8.21 -5.11 6.91
N GLY A 404 -8.90 -5.85 7.76
CA GLY A 404 -10.35 -5.78 7.93
C GLY A 404 -11.16 -6.75 7.07
N LYS A 405 -12.49 -6.59 7.17
CA LYS A 405 -13.52 -7.50 6.66
C LYS A 405 -14.16 -6.96 5.38
N HIS A 406 -14.11 -7.74 4.31
CA HIS A 406 -14.70 -7.42 3.01
C HIS A 406 -15.73 -8.48 2.58
N GLN A 407 -16.57 -8.16 1.60
CA GLN A 407 -17.49 -9.12 0.96
C GLN A 407 -16.95 -9.54 -0.40
N GLU A 408 -16.77 -10.84 -0.63
CA GLU A 408 -16.32 -11.41 -1.90
C GLU A 408 -17.31 -12.48 -2.39
N GLY A 409 -18.24 -12.03 -3.24
CA GLY A 409 -19.31 -12.88 -3.75
C GLY A 409 -20.24 -13.35 -2.62
N PRO A 410 -20.33 -14.67 -2.35
CA PRO A 410 -21.16 -15.21 -1.27
C PRO A 410 -20.42 -15.32 0.08
N TYR A 411 -19.15 -14.90 0.17
CA TYR A 411 -18.30 -15.05 1.35
C TYR A 411 -17.95 -13.69 1.96
N SER A 412 -17.92 -13.62 3.29
CA SER A 412 -17.13 -12.63 4.01
C SER A 412 -15.67 -13.05 3.99
N VAL A 413 -14.74 -12.10 3.88
CA VAL A 413 -13.30 -12.36 3.93
C VAL A 413 -12.64 -11.37 4.88
N GLU A 414 -12.10 -11.88 5.98
CA GLU A 414 -11.22 -11.16 6.90
C GLU A 414 -9.77 -11.29 6.47
N ARG A 415 -8.96 -10.23 6.64
CA ARG A 415 -7.57 -10.21 6.15
C ARG A 415 -6.56 -9.71 7.17
N ALA A 416 -5.32 -10.19 7.04
CA ALA A 416 -4.16 -9.71 7.77
C ALA A 416 -2.86 -9.78 6.94
N THR A 417 -1.85 -9.02 7.33
CA THR A 417 -0.45 -9.14 6.89
C THR A 417 0.45 -9.50 8.06
N LEU A 418 1.47 -10.32 7.77
CA LEU A 418 2.48 -10.79 8.72
C LEU A 418 3.88 -10.72 8.09
N HIS A 419 4.76 -9.92 8.69
CA HIS A 419 6.17 -9.78 8.35
C HIS A 419 7.03 -10.49 9.40
N LEU A 420 7.09 -11.82 9.33
CA LEU A 420 7.72 -12.67 10.35
C LEU A 420 9.22 -12.39 10.59
N ALA A 421 9.90 -11.77 9.64
CA ALA A 421 11.29 -11.31 9.76
C ALA A 421 11.44 -9.97 10.51
N ALA A 422 10.35 -9.18 10.60
CA ALA A 422 10.30 -7.91 11.33
C ALA A 422 9.69 -8.05 12.74
N LEU A 423 9.18 -9.24 13.11
CA LEU A 423 8.69 -9.49 14.46
C LEU A 423 9.84 -9.39 15.50
N PRO A 424 9.64 -8.69 16.63
CA PRO A 424 10.61 -8.60 17.71
C PRO A 424 11.09 -9.97 18.21
N GLU A 425 12.34 -10.12 18.63
CA GLU A 425 12.92 -11.42 19.04
C GLU A 425 12.19 -12.12 20.22
N ARG A 426 11.37 -11.38 20.97
CA ARG A 426 10.48 -11.94 22.01
C ARG A 426 9.36 -12.79 21.40
N VAL A 427 8.89 -12.46 20.20
CA VAL A 427 7.77 -13.12 19.52
C VAL A 427 8.28 -14.37 18.84
N ARG A 428 7.90 -15.52 19.39
CA ARG A 428 8.28 -16.85 18.91
C ARG A 428 7.16 -17.54 18.18
N ARG A 429 5.90 -17.14 18.41
CA ARG A 429 4.72 -17.69 17.75
C ARG A 429 3.70 -16.61 17.42
N VAL A 430 2.92 -16.84 16.36
CA VAL A 430 1.73 -16.06 16.02
C VAL A 430 0.57 -17.05 15.86
N ALA A 431 -0.41 -16.99 16.76
CA ALA A 431 -1.64 -17.76 16.62
C ALA A 431 -2.65 -16.97 15.77
N ILE A 432 -3.15 -17.60 14.71
CA ILE A 432 -4.17 -17.04 13.81
C ILE A 432 -5.51 -17.63 14.22
N ALA A 433 -6.38 -16.80 14.78
CA ALA A 433 -7.62 -17.24 15.40
C ALA A 433 -8.84 -16.46 14.89
N ILE A 434 -9.99 -17.13 14.91
CA ILE A 434 -11.28 -16.53 14.58
C ILE A 434 -12.22 -16.63 15.77
N ASN A 435 -13.06 -15.63 15.96
CA ASN A 435 -14.09 -15.62 16.99
C ASN A 435 -15.46 -15.29 16.38
N MET A 436 -16.52 -15.84 16.94
CA MET A 436 -17.90 -15.59 16.49
C MET A 436 -18.46 -14.34 17.18
N ASP A 437 -19.25 -13.55 16.44
CA ASP A 437 -19.94 -12.38 17.01
C ASP A 437 -20.79 -12.78 18.25
N VAL A 438 -20.39 -12.23 19.40
CA VAL A 438 -20.96 -12.52 20.73
C VAL A 438 -22.42 -12.11 20.82
N ASP A 439 -22.83 -11.01 20.16
CA ASP A 439 -24.19 -10.47 20.22
C ASP A 439 -25.20 -11.34 19.47
N THR A 440 -24.74 -12.13 18.48
CA THR A 440 -25.60 -13.09 17.77
C THR A 440 -25.89 -14.36 18.58
N GLY A 441 -25.04 -14.69 19.56
CA GLY A 441 -25.07 -15.94 20.32
C GLY A 441 -24.74 -17.20 19.52
N LEU A 442 -24.34 -17.07 18.25
CA LEU A 442 -24.01 -18.17 17.34
C LEU A 442 -22.69 -18.88 17.72
N ASN A 443 -22.30 -19.89 16.94
CA ASN A 443 -21.13 -20.74 17.16
C ASN A 443 -20.48 -21.11 15.81
N CYS A 444 -19.28 -21.69 15.83
CA CYS A 444 -18.56 -22.04 14.60
C CYS A 444 -19.26 -23.14 13.76
N GLY A 445 -20.30 -23.79 14.29
CA GLY A 445 -21.18 -24.69 13.54
C GLY A 445 -22.21 -23.96 12.66
N ALA A 446 -22.41 -22.65 12.87
CA ALA A 446 -23.23 -21.80 12.02
C ALA A 446 -22.46 -21.25 10.79
N LEU A 447 -21.13 -21.43 10.74
CA LEU A 447 -20.32 -21.15 9.56
C LEU A 447 -20.58 -22.23 8.50
N THR A 448 -21.30 -21.87 7.43
CA THR A 448 -21.59 -22.74 6.29
C THR A 448 -20.40 -22.87 5.33
N TYR A 449 -19.43 -21.98 5.45
CA TYR A 449 -18.10 -22.04 4.84
C TYR A 449 -17.08 -21.47 5.82
N ALA A 450 -15.87 -22.04 5.85
CA ALA A 450 -14.72 -21.57 6.61
C ALA A 450 -13.43 -22.06 5.95
N ALA A 451 -12.56 -21.15 5.53
CA ALA A 451 -11.28 -21.48 4.91
C ALA A 451 -10.24 -20.41 5.25
N LEU A 452 -9.11 -20.85 5.80
CA LEU A 452 -7.90 -20.04 5.94
C LEU A 452 -7.04 -20.21 4.69
N HIS A 453 -6.63 -19.10 4.10
CA HIS A 453 -5.64 -19.00 3.04
C HIS A 453 -4.45 -18.18 3.55
N LEU A 454 -3.24 -18.63 3.22
CA LEU A 454 -2.01 -17.89 3.48
C LEU A 454 -1.20 -17.82 2.19
N ASP A 455 -0.93 -16.61 1.71
CA ASP A 455 -0.27 -16.34 0.43
C ASP A 455 1.03 -15.56 0.66
N CYS A 456 2.14 -16.06 0.13
CA CYS A 456 3.42 -15.37 0.11
C CYS A 456 3.52 -14.49 -1.14
N VAL A 457 4.18 -13.33 -1.01
CA VAL A 457 4.40 -12.35 -2.09
C VAL A 457 5.05 -12.96 -3.35
N ASN A 458 5.77 -14.08 -3.23
CA ASN A 458 6.42 -14.79 -4.36
C ASN A 458 5.58 -15.92 -4.99
N GLY A 459 4.33 -16.14 -4.55
CA GLY A 459 3.40 -17.12 -5.14
C GLY A 459 3.36 -18.50 -4.49
N ALA A 460 4.07 -18.73 -3.37
CA ALA A 460 3.78 -19.88 -2.51
C ALA A 460 2.50 -19.64 -1.71
N ALA A 461 1.58 -20.61 -1.69
CA ALA A 461 0.28 -20.49 -1.03
C ALA A 461 -0.10 -21.75 -0.26
N TRP A 462 -0.85 -21.60 0.84
CA TRP A 462 -1.37 -22.68 1.68
C TRP A 462 -2.83 -22.45 2.02
N ALA A 463 -3.62 -23.52 2.11
CA ALA A 463 -5.03 -23.45 2.46
C ALA A 463 -5.40 -24.47 3.53
N PHE A 464 -6.23 -24.09 4.49
CA PHE A 464 -6.75 -24.99 5.53
C PHE A 464 -8.23 -24.73 5.78
N GLN A 465 -9.06 -25.78 5.68
CA GLN A 465 -10.47 -25.73 6.06
C GLN A 465 -10.65 -26.41 7.43
N PRO A 466 -10.92 -25.65 8.51
CA PRO A 466 -11.27 -26.26 9.79
C PRO A 466 -12.60 -27.02 9.70
N SER A 467 -12.77 -28.04 10.52
CA SER A 467 -14.04 -28.78 10.59
C SER A 467 -15.10 -27.95 11.33
N PRO A 468 -16.36 -27.87 10.84
CA PRO A 468 -17.44 -27.21 11.57
C PRO A 468 -17.66 -27.86 12.93
N ASN A 469 -17.83 -27.04 13.97
CA ASN A 469 -18.02 -27.51 15.33
C ASN A 469 -19.03 -26.59 16.07
N PRO A 470 -20.22 -27.10 16.45
CA PRO A 470 -21.25 -26.29 17.09
C PRO A 470 -20.98 -26.01 18.58
N ASP A 471 -20.01 -26.69 19.19
CA ASP A 471 -19.71 -26.57 20.62
C ASP A 471 -18.68 -25.46 20.93
N ILE A 472 -18.19 -24.74 19.91
CA ILE A 472 -17.12 -23.74 20.03
C ILE A 472 -17.54 -22.37 19.45
N ARG A 473 -17.04 -21.30 20.06
CA ARG A 473 -17.31 -19.89 19.70
C ARG A 473 -16.06 -19.09 19.34
N ALA A 474 -14.88 -19.65 19.57
CA ALA A 474 -13.63 -19.16 19.01
C ALA A 474 -12.75 -20.35 18.63
N MET A 475 -11.82 -20.15 17.70
CA MET A 475 -10.98 -21.20 17.14
C MET A 475 -9.61 -20.67 16.69
N VAL A 476 -8.52 -21.30 17.15
CA VAL A 476 -7.19 -21.12 16.55
C VAL A 476 -7.15 -22.00 15.29
N VAL A 477 -7.09 -21.34 14.14
CA VAL A 477 -7.17 -21.99 12.82
C VAL A 477 -5.79 -22.48 12.40
N ALA A 478 -4.75 -21.68 12.62
CA ALA A 478 -3.35 -22.06 12.43
C ALA A 478 -2.40 -21.34 13.39
N GLU A 479 -1.19 -21.87 13.55
CA GLU A 479 -0.09 -21.24 14.25
C GLU A 479 1.14 -21.12 13.35
N LEU A 480 1.81 -19.98 13.41
CA LEU A 480 3.17 -19.77 12.91
C LEU A 480 4.10 -19.81 14.11
N TYR A 481 5.22 -20.53 14.04
CA TYR A 481 6.17 -20.59 15.16
C TYR A 481 7.61 -20.79 14.71
N GLN A 482 8.56 -20.19 15.45
CA GLN A 482 9.98 -20.41 15.25
C GLN A 482 10.42 -21.79 15.75
N HIS A 483 11.34 -22.40 15.03
CA HIS A 483 11.98 -23.66 15.41
C HIS A 483 13.38 -23.74 14.77
N THR A 484 14.32 -24.45 15.39
CA THR A 484 15.62 -24.70 14.76
C THR A 484 15.52 -25.85 13.75
N VAL A 485 15.92 -25.62 12.50
CA VAL A 485 16.03 -26.65 11.44
C VAL A 485 17.47 -26.61 10.92
N ASP A 486 18.14 -27.77 10.93
CA ASP A 486 19.54 -27.93 10.49
C ASP A 486 20.53 -26.90 11.07
N GLY A 487 20.29 -26.47 12.33
CA GLY A 487 21.11 -25.51 13.05
C GLY A 487 20.81 -24.02 12.75
N ARG A 488 19.77 -23.72 11.96
CA ARG A 488 19.30 -22.36 11.66
C ARG A 488 17.91 -22.12 12.25
N PRO A 489 17.54 -20.88 12.66
CA PRO A 489 16.16 -20.56 12.95
C PRO A 489 15.32 -20.68 11.68
N ALA A 490 14.09 -21.18 11.79
CA ALA A 490 13.14 -21.26 10.71
C ALA A 490 11.70 -21.13 11.23
N TRP A 491 10.86 -20.38 10.53
CA TRP A 491 9.42 -20.34 10.82
C TRP A 491 8.71 -21.59 10.27
N LYS A 492 7.72 -22.08 11.01
CA LYS A 492 6.92 -23.25 10.66
C LYS A 492 5.44 -22.90 10.76
N LEU A 493 4.66 -23.32 9.78
CA LEU A 493 3.20 -23.21 9.76
C LEU A 493 2.60 -24.53 10.23
N ARG A 494 1.65 -24.47 11.16
CA ARG A 494 0.87 -25.60 11.65
C ARG A 494 -0.62 -25.32 11.53
N ALA A 495 -1.34 -26.14 10.77
CA ALA A 495 -2.80 -26.13 10.75
C ALA A 495 -3.36 -26.79 12.03
N LEU A 496 -4.39 -26.20 12.64
CA LEU A 496 -4.99 -26.69 13.89
C LEU A 496 -6.49 -26.92 13.75
N GLY A 497 -7.30 -25.85 13.86
CA GLY A 497 -8.75 -25.96 14.08
C GLY A 497 -9.10 -26.31 15.54
N GLN A 498 -8.32 -25.84 16.51
CA GLN A 498 -8.59 -26.03 17.93
C GLN A 498 -9.61 -24.99 18.41
N GLY A 499 -10.65 -25.42 19.13
CA GLY A 499 -11.77 -24.55 19.50
C GLY A 499 -11.98 -24.35 21.00
N TRP A 500 -12.60 -23.21 21.34
CA TRP A 500 -12.95 -22.79 22.69
C TRP A 500 -14.47 -22.55 22.79
N ALA A 501 -15.13 -23.20 23.76
CA ALA A 501 -16.56 -23.04 24.03
C ALA A 501 -16.89 -21.66 24.63
N ASP A 502 -16.01 -21.18 25.51
CA ASP A 502 -16.06 -19.88 26.19
C ASP A 502 -15.87 -18.66 25.25
N GLY A 503 -15.73 -18.86 23.93
CA GLY A 503 -15.54 -17.78 22.96
C GLY A 503 -14.21 -17.05 23.10
N LEU A 504 -14.18 -15.78 22.68
CA LEU A 504 -12.98 -14.95 22.71
C LEU A 504 -12.42 -14.82 24.13
N ASP A 505 -13.28 -14.67 25.14
CA ASP A 505 -12.87 -14.56 26.55
C ASP A 505 -12.08 -15.78 27.03
N GLY A 506 -12.47 -16.98 26.61
CA GLY A 506 -11.73 -18.21 26.92
C GLY A 506 -10.41 -18.34 26.18
N LEU A 507 -10.37 -17.84 24.94
CA LEU A 507 -9.20 -17.86 24.08
C LEU A 507 -8.13 -16.86 24.55
N ALA A 508 -8.52 -15.59 24.77
CA ALA A 508 -7.62 -14.53 25.21
C ALA A 508 -7.02 -14.81 26.61
N ARG A 509 -7.82 -15.34 27.56
CA ARG A 509 -7.30 -15.85 28.85
C ARG A 509 -6.30 -17.01 28.69
N ALA A 510 -6.44 -17.85 27.66
CA ALA A 510 -5.51 -18.95 27.41
C ALA A 510 -4.14 -18.45 26.91
N TYR A 511 -4.13 -17.37 26.11
CA TYR A 511 -2.92 -16.69 25.62
C TYR A 511 -2.40 -15.58 26.58
N GLY A 512 -3.04 -15.37 27.73
CA GLY A 512 -2.52 -14.53 28.82
C GLY A 512 -2.93 -13.05 28.81
N VAL A 513 -3.89 -12.66 27.97
CA VAL A 513 -4.49 -11.31 27.96
C VAL A 513 -5.31 -11.09 29.24
N ASP A 514 -5.23 -9.90 29.85
CA ASP A 514 -6.04 -9.54 31.04
C ASP A 514 -7.36 -8.92 30.61
N ILE A 515 -8.46 -9.66 30.78
CA ILE A 515 -9.80 -9.25 30.32
C ILE A 515 -10.55 -8.62 31.50
N GLN A 516 -10.80 -7.31 31.45
CA GLN A 516 -11.49 -6.53 32.48
C GLN A 516 -12.96 -6.26 32.18
#